data_AF-A0A6V7MDQ0-F1
#
_entry.id   AF-A0A6V7MDQ0-F1
#
_cell.length_a   1.000
_cell.length_b   1.000
_cell.length_c   1.000
_cell.angle_alpha   90.00
_cell.angle_beta   90.00
_cell.angle_gamma   90.00
#
_symmetry.space_group_name_H-M   'P 1'
#
loop_
_entity.id
_entity.type
_entity.pdbx_description
1 polymer ?
#
loop_
_entity_poly.entity_id
_entity_poly.type
_entity_poly.pdbx_seq_one_letter_code
_entity_poly.pdbx_strand_id
1 'polypeptide(L)'
;LSEQQLDARRRGLEQYLEKVCAVRVIAESDAMQEFLTDRLEEDGDLGPAVDLKILLPDREVVTVTVPKAALARDVYEVTYCKIGLDNETAKYFYLFEIVEYNF
;
A
#
# COMPACT_ATOMS: atom_id res chain seq x y z
N LEU A 1 12.61 -13.59 -20.53
CA LEU A 1 11.30 -14.14 -20.98
C LEU A 1 10.59 -13.02 -21.71
N SER A 2 9.92 -13.25 -22.84
CA SER A 2 9.13 -12.18 -23.48
C SER A 2 7.85 -11.91 -22.67
N GLU A 3 7.25 -10.73 -22.83
CA GLU A 3 5.95 -10.41 -22.23
C GLU A 3 4.88 -11.45 -22.59
N GLN A 4 4.88 -11.90 -23.85
CA GLN A 4 3.98 -12.95 -24.32
C GLN A 4 4.19 -14.29 -23.58
N GLN A 5 5.44 -14.64 -23.29
CA GLN A 5 5.76 -15.85 -22.53
C GLN A 5 5.40 -15.71 -21.04
N LEU A 6 5.51 -14.51 -20.48
CA LEU A 6 5.08 -14.22 -19.10
C LEU A 6 3.56 -14.31 -18.98
N ASP A 7 2.82 -13.69 -19.90
CA ASP A 7 1.35 -13.75 -19.92
C ASP A 7 0.84 -15.18 -20.12
N ALA A 8 1.46 -15.96 -21.02
CA ALA A 8 1.12 -17.37 -21.20
C ALA A 8 1.33 -18.20 -19.92
N ARG A 9 2.42 -17.95 -19.18
CA ARG A 9 2.67 -18.61 -17.89
C ARG A 9 1.67 -18.20 -16.83
N ARG A 10 1.36 -16.90 -16.73
CA ARG A 10 0.38 -16.36 -15.79
C ARG A 10 -0.99 -16.99 -15.99
N ARG A 11 -1.51 -16.98 -17.22
CA ARG A 11 -2.79 -17.63 -17.56
C ARG A 11 -2.80 -19.12 -17.26
N GLY A 12 -1.68 -19.81 -17.52
CA GLY A 12 -1.54 -21.23 -17.21
C GLY A 12 -1.66 -21.52 -15.71
N LEU A 13 -1.08 -20.66 -14.88
CA LEU A 13 -1.18 -20.75 -13.42
C LEU A 13 -2.59 -20.40 -12.91
N GLU A 14 -3.22 -19.36 -13.47
CA GLU A 14 -4.61 -18.98 -13.15
C GLU A 14 -5.58 -20.14 -13.43
N GLN A 15 -5.48 -20.77 -14.60
CA GLN A 15 -6.31 -21.93 -14.97
C GLN A 15 -6.04 -23.17 -14.10
N TYR A 16 -4.79 -23.36 -13.67
CA TYR A 16 -4.46 -24.46 -12.77
C TYR A 16 -5.09 -24.25 -11.39
N LEU A 17 -4.96 -23.04 -10.83
CA LEU A 17 -5.56 -22.70 -9.53
C LEU A 17 -7.08 -22.79 -9.56
N GLU A 18 -7.74 -22.38 -10.64
CA GLU A 18 -9.19 -22.55 -10.81
C GLU A 18 -9.60 -24.03 -10.70
N LYS A 19 -8.88 -24.92 -11.37
CA LYS A 19 -9.16 -26.37 -11.34
C LYS A 19 -8.89 -26.99 -9.96
N VAL A 20 -7.83 -26.55 -9.28
CA VAL A 20 -7.50 -27.02 -7.93
C VAL A 20 -8.54 -26.54 -6.91
N CYS A 21 -8.96 -25.27 -7.01
CA CYS A 21 -9.96 -24.67 -6.13
C CYS A 21 -11.39 -25.14 -6.43
N ALA A 22 -11.65 -25.82 -7.56
CA ALA A 22 -12.92 -26.49 -7.79
C ALA A 22 -13.22 -27.59 -6.75
N VAL A 23 -12.18 -28.08 -6.05
CA VAL A 23 -12.34 -28.98 -4.90
C VAL A 23 -12.55 -28.14 -3.65
N ARG A 24 -13.78 -28.14 -3.13
CA ARG A 24 -14.20 -27.27 -2.02
C ARG A 24 -13.29 -27.33 -0.79
N VAL A 25 -12.89 -28.54 -0.36
CA VAL A 25 -12.04 -28.71 0.83
C VAL A 25 -10.64 -28.11 0.66
N ILE A 26 -10.16 -28.01 -0.59
CA ILE A 26 -8.87 -27.39 -0.91
C ILE A 26 -9.04 -25.87 -0.94
N ALA A 27 -10.10 -25.36 -1.58
CA ALA A 27 -10.39 -23.93 -1.62
C ALA A 27 -10.65 -23.33 -0.23
N GLU A 28 -11.33 -24.08 0.64
CA GLU A 28 -11.65 -23.66 2.02
C GLU A 28 -10.50 -23.91 3.01
N SER A 29 -9.36 -24.46 2.57
CA SER A 29 -8.22 -24.70 3.46
C SER A 29 -7.53 -23.39 3.83
N ASP A 30 -7.19 -23.22 5.11
CA ASP A 30 -6.47 -22.05 5.63
C ASP A 30 -5.22 -21.72 4.80
N ALA A 31 -4.41 -22.72 4.45
CA ALA A 31 -3.20 -22.54 3.65
C ALA A 31 -3.49 -22.06 2.21
N MET A 32 -4.62 -22.47 1.62
CA MET A 32 -5.02 -22.01 0.28
C MET A 32 -5.59 -20.60 0.34
N GLN A 33 -6.39 -20.29 1.37
CA GLN A 33 -6.89 -18.94 1.60
C GLN A 33 -5.73 -17.97 1.82
N GLU A 34 -4.80 -18.25 2.74
CA GLU A 34 -3.59 -17.46 2.99
C GLU A 34 -2.80 -17.23 1.68
N PHE A 35 -2.49 -18.29 0.94
CA PHE A 35 -1.78 -18.20 -0.34
C PHE A 35 -2.49 -17.34 -1.41
N LEU A 36 -3.82 -17.38 -1.47
CA LEU A 36 -4.60 -16.58 -2.42
C LEU A 36 -4.78 -15.13 -1.97
N THR A 37 -4.68 -14.86 -0.67
CA THR A 37 -4.90 -13.51 -0.10
C THR A 37 -3.58 -12.73 0.02
N ASP A 38 -2.46 -13.38 0.37
CA ASP A 38 -1.13 -12.76 0.50
C ASP A 38 -0.63 -12.15 -0.82
N ARG A 39 -1.06 -12.69 -1.97
CA ARG A 39 -0.64 -12.20 -3.29
C ARG A 39 -1.28 -10.88 -3.72
N LEU A 40 -2.33 -10.43 -3.04
CA LEU A 40 -2.85 -9.07 -3.25
C LEU A 40 -1.98 -8.02 -2.52
N GLU A 41 -1.17 -8.43 -1.56
CA GLU A 41 -0.29 -7.54 -0.80
C GLU A 41 1.18 -7.63 -1.26
N GLU A 42 1.63 -8.76 -1.80
CA GLU A 42 3.03 -8.98 -2.17
C GLU A 42 3.46 -8.55 -3.59
N ASP A 43 2.54 -8.25 -4.51
CA ASP A 43 2.92 -7.76 -5.86
C ASP A 43 3.18 -6.25 -5.88
N GLY A 44 3.88 -5.70 -4.89
CA GLY A 44 4.40 -4.32 -4.89
C GLY A 44 3.37 -3.19 -5.05
N ASP A 45 2.08 -3.51 -5.15
CA ASP A 45 0.98 -2.57 -5.21
C ASP A 45 0.66 -2.20 -3.77
N LEU A 46 1.30 -1.13 -3.28
CA LEU A 46 1.03 -0.53 -1.98
C LEU A 46 -0.41 0.05 -1.88
N GLY A 47 -1.34 -0.50 -2.66
CA GLY A 47 -2.67 0.01 -2.96
C GLY A 47 -2.63 1.25 -3.86
N PRO A 48 -3.81 1.71 -4.31
CA PRO A 48 -3.92 2.94 -5.07
C PRO A 48 -3.32 4.11 -4.29
N ALA A 49 -2.71 5.05 -5.01
CA ALA A 49 -2.26 6.31 -4.43
C ALA A 49 -3.46 7.09 -3.87
N VAL A 50 -3.32 7.58 -2.65
CA VAL A 50 -4.30 8.39 -1.93
C VAL A 50 -3.70 9.73 -1.55
N ASP A 51 -4.52 10.76 -1.55
CA ASP A 51 -4.15 12.08 -1.09
C ASP A 51 -4.44 12.22 0.41
N LEU A 52 -3.38 12.36 1.21
CA LEU A 52 -3.47 12.68 2.63
C LEU A 52 -3.27 14.18 2.84
N LYS A 53 -4.19 14.82 3.58
CA LYS A 53 -4.04 16.19 4.05
C LYS A 53 -3.37 16.20 5.42
N ILE A 54 -2.39 17.09 5.57
CA ILE A 54 -1.59 17.24 6.79
C ILE A 54 -1.68 18.70 7.21
N LEU A 55 -2.17 18.92 8.43
CA LEU A 55 -2.24 20.23 9.05
C LEU A 55 -0.89 20.55 9.71
N LEU A 56 -0.25 21.63 9.27
CA LEU A 56 0.97 22.14 9.85
C LEU A 56 0.68 23.01 11.09
N PRO A 57 1.67 23.22 11.99
CA PRO A 57 1.50 24.05 13.18
C PRO A 57 1.12 25.52 12.90
N ASP A 58 1.43 26.03 11.70
CA ASP A 58 1.08 27.37 11.24
C ASP A 58 -0.33 27.45 10.62
N ARG A 59 -1.09 26.35 10.68
CA ARG A 59 -2.44 26.16 10.12
C ARG A 59 -2.47 26.04 8.59
N GLU A 60 -1.32 25.92 7.92
CA GLU A 60 -1.30 25.55 6.51
C GLU A 60 -1.65 24.05 6.34
N VAL A 61 -2.35 23.72 5.25
CA VAL A 61 -2.70 22.33 4.91
C VAL A 61 -1.89 21.88 3.71
N VAL A 62 -1.04 20.87 3.91
CA VAL A 62 -0.23 20.26 2.85
C VAL A 62 -0.87 18.94 2.45
N THR A 63 -1.04 18.72 1.14
CA THR A 63 -1.53 17.45 0.62
C THR A 63 -0.36 16.61 0.11
N VAL A 64 -0.22 15.36 0.54
CA VAL A 64 0.78 14.41 0.05
C VAL A 64 0.10 13.20 -0.58
N THR A 65 0.61 12.77 -1.72
CA THR A 65 0.12 11.59 -2.43
C THR A 65 0.99 10.42 -2.06
N VAL A 66 0.42 9.43 -1.38
CA VAL A 66 1.13 8.25 -0.89
C VAL A 66 0.31 7.00 -1.19
N PRO A 67 0.93 5.83 -1.28
CA PRO A 67 0.18 4.59 -1.40
C PRO A 67 -0.72 4.35 -0.19
N LYS A 68 -1.89 3.72 -0.38
CA LYS A 68 -2.84 3.42 0.70
C LYS A 68 -2.22 2.63 1.85
N ALA A 69 -1.28 1.73 1.55
CA ALA A 69 -0.58 0.90 2.53
C ALA A 69 0.67 1.57 3.13
N ALA A 70 0.94 2.84 2.82
CA ALA A 70 2.09 3.56 3.35
C ALA A 70 2.05 3.66 4.87
N LEU A 71 3.21 3.47 5.51
CA LEU A 71 3.36 3.64 6.95
C LEU A 71 3.49 5.12 7.31
N ALA A 72 3.20 5.47 8.56
CA ALA A 72 3.32 6.85 9.05
C ALA A 72 4.72 7.46 8.81
N ARG A 73 5.78 6.63 8.85
CA ARG A 73 7.15 7.06 8.55
C ARG A 73 7.32 7.50 7.09
N ASP A 74 6.68 6.79 6.15
CA ASP A 74 6.79 7.06 4.71
C ASP A 74 5.99 8.33 4.37
N VAL A 75 4.81 8.49 5.01
CA VAL A 75 4.03 9.73 4.94
C VAL A 75 4.83 10.91 5.49
N TYR A 76 5.45 10.75 6.65
CA TYR A 76 6.25 11.79 7.27
C TYR A 76 7.44 12.20 6.40
N GLU A 77 8.13 11.22 5.81
CA GLU A 77 9.25 11.46 4.90
C GLU A 77 8.87 12.34 3.70
N VAL A 78 7.80 11.96 2.99
CA VAL A 78 7.28 12.74 1.87
C VAL A 78 6.86 14.14 2.32
N THR A 79 6.32 14.27 3.53
CA THR A 79 5.84 15.55 4.08
C THR A 79 6.98 16.51 4.36
N TYR A 80 7.98 16.09 5.14
CA TYR A 80 9.08 16.98 5.53
C TYR A 80 9.96 17.34 4.31
N CYS A 81 10.08 16.43 3.34
CA CYS A 81 10.72 16.72 2.05
C CYS A 81 9.93 17.76 1.24
N LYS A 82 8.59 17.67 1.23
CA LYS A 82 7.73 18.59 0.49
C LYS A 82 7.73 20.01 1.04
N ILE A 83 7.79 20.17 2.36
CA ILE A 83 7.83 21.48 3.03
C ILE A 83 9.26 22.05 3.13
N GLY A 84 10.27 21.31 2.67
CA GLY A 84 11.67 21.76 2.68
C GLY A 84 12.30 21.79 4.08
N LEU A 85 11.83 20.93 5.00
CA LEU A 85 12.42 20.79 6.33
C LEU A 85 13.73 19.99 6.24
N ASP A 86 14.77 20.45 6.92
CA ASP A 86 16.04 19.73 6.97
C ASP A 86 15.95 18.47 7.85
N ASN A 87 16.80 17.49 7.54
CA ASN A 87 16.75 16.17 8.16
C ASN A 87 17.15 16.19 9.65
N GLU A 88 17.87 17.22 10.12
CA GLU A 88 18.19 17.36 11.55
C GLU A 88 16.99 17.91 12.32
N THR A 89 16.34 18.95 11.80
CA THR A 89 15.12 19.52 12.39
C THR A 89 13.95 18.55 12.34
N ALA A 90 13.83 17.74 11.27
CA ALA A 90 12.78 16.75 11.12
C ALA A 90 12.76 15.70 12.25
N LYS A 91 13.86 15.46 12.96
CA LYS A 91 13.89 14.50 14.09
C LYS A 91 13.09 14.97 15.31
N TYR A 92 12.75 16.26 15.35
CA TYR A 92 12.04 16.89 16.47
C TYR A 92 10.53 17.03 16.23
N PHE A 93 10.02 16.57 15.09
CA PHE A 93 8.61 16.61 14.75
C PHE A 93 8.06 15.20 14.51
N TYR A 94 6.75 15.06 14.73
CA TYR A 94 6.02 13.79 14.61
C TYR A 94 4.64 14.04 14.03
N LEU A 95 4.08 13.04 13.35
CA LEU A 95 2.69 13.05 12.91
C LEU A 95 1.77 12.65 14.07
N PHE A 96 0.66 13.36 14.20
CA PHE A 96 -0.38 13.08 15.19
C PHE A 96 -1.72 12.94 14.49
N GLU A 97 -2.53 12.00 14.96
CA GLU A 97 -3.93 11.90 14.59
C GLU A 97 -4.73 12.97 15.34
N ILE A 98 -5.59 13.69 14.62
CA ILE A 98 -6.47 14.72 15.19
C ILE A 98 -7.90 14.20 15.12
N VAL A 99 -8.66 14.35 16.22
CA VAL A 99 -10.05 13.87 16.33
C VAL A 99 -11.05 14.82 15.67
N GLU A 100 -10.64 16.05 15.36
CA GLU A 100 -11.46 17.05 14.67
C GLU A 100 -11.50 16.79 13.16
N TYR A 101 -12.71 16.54 12.64
CA TYR A 101 -12.95 16.15 11.25
C TYR A 101 -12.86 17.29 10.21
N ASN A 102 -12.52 18.52 10.62
CA ASN A 102 -12.60 19.67 9.72
C ASN A 102 -11.30 20.49 9.71
N PHE A 103 -10.44 20.21 8.73
CA PHE A 103 -9.43 21.15 8.22
C PHE A 103 -9.22 20.98 6.70
#